data_AF-A0A3P9MJU1-F1
#
_entry.id   AF-A0A3P9MJU1-F1
#
_cell.length_a   1.000
_cell.length_b   1.000
_cell.length_c   1.000
_cell.angle_alpha   90.00
_cell.angle_beta   90.00
_cell.angle_gamma   90.00
#
_symmetry.space_group_name_H-M   'P 1'
#
loop_
_entity.id
_entity.type
_entity.pdbx_description
1 polymer ?
#
loop_
_entity_poly.entity_id
_entity_poly.type
_entity_poly.pdbx_seq_one_letter_code
_entity_poly.pdbx_strand_id
1 'polypeptide(L)'
;MKPPCDCCSEHIKKLNQQVSVMRKEIKNLRQMLDSSVRAFRKHLTSVQTAVSRMSCCQEEKATAPAAASPASTQTTLEQGIIQTTPIGFISSCFAVKNGTPRQPTVCGPSRAELRLQQNIFNNPQHALLGLQQFSYVWIIFLFHKNGQLSCKAKVKPPRLNGQRVGVYSTRSPHRPNALGLTLAKLDKIESDDRPGFQFLRSTDEAASAIRGILSADPRSVYRRTRCKDRLFFFTLDTADVTCWFGEDFAEVLQVRPVQSHMKSY
;
A
#
# COMPACT_ATOMS: atom_id res chain seq x y z
N MET A 1 63.14 -35.40 -50.40
CA MET A 1 61.74 -34.95 -50.20
C MET A 1 61.18 -34.56 -51.56
N LYS A 2 60.06 -35.15 -52.01
CA LYS A 2 59.45 -34.79 -53.31
C LYS A 2 58.96 -33.33 -53.27
N PRO A 3 59.16 -32.54 -54.34
CA PRO A 3 58.65 -31.17 -54.38
C PRO A 3 57.11 -31.19 -54.28
N PRO A 4 56.50 -30.26 -53.52
CA PRO A 4 55.05 -30.19 -53.40
C PRO A 4 54.43 -29.87 -54.77
N CYS A 5 53.27 -30.44 -55.08
CA CYS A 5 52.57 -30.10 -56.32
C CYS A 5 52.12 -28.63 -56.29
N ASP A 6 52.06 -27.98 -57.45
CA ASP A 6 51.78 -26.54 -57.56
C ASP A 6 50.46 -26.13 -56.90
N CYS A 7 49.46 -27.01 -56.89
CA CYS A 7 48.18 -26.79 -56.21
C CYS A 7 48.31 -26.72 -54.67
N CYS A 8 49.20 -27.52 -54.08
CA CYS A 8 49.46 -27.50 -52.63
C CYS A 8 50.25 -26.24 -52.22
N SER A 9 51.16 -25.77 -53.07
CA SER A 9 51.96 -24.57 -52.83
C SER A 9 51.09 -23.30 -52.78
N GLU A 10 50.16 -23.16 -53.73
CA GLU A 10 49.23 -22.03 -53.77
C GLU A 10 48.25 -22.02 -52.58
N HIS A 11 47.79 -23.20 -52.14
CA HIS A 11 46.93 -23.31 -50.96
C HIS A 11 47.67 -22.88 -49.68
N ILE A 12 48.94 -23.27 -49.51
CA ILE A 12 49.77 -22.85 -48.38
C ILE A 12 50.03 -21.34 -48.40
N LYS A 13 50.26 -20.74 -49.57
CA LYS A 13 50.41 -19.27 -49.69
C LYS A 13 49.13 -18.54 -49.28
N LYS A 14 47.96 -19.01 -49.70
CA LYS A 14 46.67 -18.43 -49.29
C LYS A 14 46.44 -18.50 -47.78
N LEU A 15 46.72 -19.65 -47.16
CA LEU A 15 46.63 -19.81 -45.71
C LEU A 15 47.59 -18.88 -44.95
N ASN A 16 48.84 -18.76 -45.42
CA ASN A 16 49.81 -17.84 -44.81
C ASN A 16 49.38 -16.37 -44.94
N GLN A 17 48.78 -15.99 -46.07
CA GLN A 17 48.21 -14.67 -46.26
C GLN A 17 47.04 -14.43 -45.31
N GLN A 18 46.13 -15.39 -45.15
CA GLN A 18 45.02 -15.30 -44.20
C GLN A 18 45.50 -15.18 -42.75
N VAL A 19 46.50 -15.97 -42.35
CA VAL A 19 47.11 -15.86 -41.01
C VAL A 19 47.77 -14.51 -40.80
N SER A 20 48.41 -13.95 -41.82
CA SER A 20 48.99 -12.59 -41.76
C SER A 20 47.92 -11.52 -41.56
N VAL A 21 46.81 -11.61 -42.29
CA VAL A 21 45.64 -10.71 -42.13
C VAL A 21 45.05 -10.84 -40.73
N MET A 22 44.79 -12.06 -40.25
CA MET A 22 44.26 -12.30 -38.91
C MET A 22 45.18 -11.75 -37.81
N ARG A 23 46.51 -11.91 -37.94
CA ARG A 23 47.47 -11.33 -36.99
C ARG A 23 47.40 -9.80 -36.98
N LYS A 24 47.23 -9.18 -38.14
CA LYS A 24 47.06 -7.72 -38.25
C LYS A 24 45.74 -7.26 -37.64
N GLU A 25 44.66 -7.98 -37.87
CA GLU A 25 43.35 -7.69 -37.26
C GLU A 25 43.38 -7.83 -35.75
N ILE A 26 43.97 -8.90 -35.21
CA ILE A 26 44.15 -9.09 -33.75
C ILE A 26 44.98 -7.93 -33.17
N LYS A 27 46.02 -7.49 -33.86
CA LYS A 27 46.82 -6.32 -33.43
C LYS A 27 45.97 -5.05 -33.40
N ASN A 28 45.16 -4.81 -34.43
CA ASN A 28 44.26 -3.65 -34.51
C ASN A 28 43.20 -3.70 -33.40
N LEU A 29 42.58 -4.85 -33.15
CA LEU A 29 41.59 -5.05 -32.10
C LEU A 29 42.19 -4.77 -30.71
N ARG A 30 43.41 -5.27 -30.44
CA ARG A 30 44.13 -4.97 -29.19
C ARG A 30 44.39 -3.48 -29.03
N GLN A 31 44.82 -2.81 -30.09
CA GLN A 31 45.07 -1.36 -30.07
C GLN A 31 43.78 -0.56 -29.82
N MET A 32 42.65 -0.97 -30.41
CA MET A 32 41.34 -0.37 -30.15
C MET A 32 40.85 -0.62 -28.72
N LEU A 33 41.08 -1.81 -28.18
CA LEU A 33 40.74 -2.11 -26.79
C LEU A 33 41.55 -1.23 -25.83
N ASP A 34 42.86 -1.10 -26.06
CA ASP A 34 43.74 -0.27 -25.24
C ASP A 34 43.37 1.22 -25.32
N SER A 35 42.99 1.72 -26.49
CA SER A 35 42.53 3.11 -26.64
C SER A 35 41.19 3.33 -25.93
N SER A 36 40.26 2.38 -26.03
CA SER A 36 38.97 2.42 -25.34
C SER A 36 39.12 2.37 -23.81
N VAL A 37 40.00 1.51 -23.29
CA VAL A 37 40.31 1.44 -21.85
C VAL A 37 40.94 2.75 -21.36
N ARG A 38 41.83 3.38 -22.13
CA ARG A 38 42.39 4.69 -21.79
C ARG A 38 41.32 5.79 -21.78
N ALA A 39 40.44 5.80 -22.78
CA ALA A 39 39.32 6.74 -22.82
C ALA A 39 38.41 6.56 -21.59
N PHE A 40 38.03 5.32 -21.28
CA PHE A 40 37.22 5.00 -20.11
C PHE A 40 37.86 5.44 -18.79
N ARG A 41 39.17 5.19 -18.61
CA ARG A 41 39.92 5.68 -17.43
C ARG A 41 39.87 7.21 -17.32
N LYS A 42 40.04 7.93 -18.44
CA LYS A 42 39.94 9.39 -18.46
C LYS A 42 38.55 9.88 -18.05
N HIS A 43 37.50 9.21 -18.52
CA HIS A 43 36.13 9.52 -18.09
C HIS A 43 35.93 9.28 -16.59
N LEU A 44 36.43 8.17 -16.03
CA LEU A 44 36.35 7.93 -14.59
C LEU A 44 37.09 8.98 -13.77
N THR A 45 38.26 9.43 -14.20
CA THR A 45 38.99 10.52 -13.53
C THR A 45 38.23 11.85 -13.61
N SER A 46 37.55 12.12 -14.72
CA SER A 46 36.68 13.30 -14.87
C SER A 46 35.48 13.23 -13.91
N VAL A 47 34.83 12.08 -13.81
CA VAL A 47 33.71 11.85 -12.87
C VAL A 47 34.20 12.01 -11.44
N GLN A 48 35.34 11.42 -11.08
CA GLN A 48 35.90 11.52 -9.73
C GLN A 48 36.26 12.96 -9.35
N THR A 49 36.81 13.74 -10.29
CA THR A 49 37.08 15.18 -10.09
C THR A 49 35.77 15.96 -9.88
N ALA A 50 34.73 15.68 -10.67
CA ALA A 50 33.44 16.33 -10.54
C ALA A 50 32.76 16.01 -9.19
N VAL A 51 32.79 14.74 -8.77
CA VAL A 51 32.26 14.31 -7.47
C VAL A 51 33.05 14.92 -6.30
N SER A 52 34.38 14.99 -6.41
CA SER A 52 35.23 15.58 -5.36
C SER A 52 34.96 17.08 -5.18
N ARG A 53 34.68 17.81 -6.27
CA ARG A 53 34.26 19.22 -6.19
C ARG A 53 32.93 19.40 -5.46
N MET A 54 32.01 18.45 -5.61
CA MET A 54 30.73 18.45 -4.88
C MET A 54 30.93 18.24 -3.37
N SER A 55 31.94 17.46 -2.98
CA SER A 55 32.19 17.12 -1.58
C SER A 55 32.84 18.24 -0.76
N CYS A 56 33.29 19.34 -1.39
CA CYS A 56 33.97 20.45 -0.71
C CYS A 56 33.04 21.64 -0.35
N CYS A 57 31.75 21.57 -0.71
CA CYS A 57 30.78 22.65 -0.47
C CYS A 57 29.98 22.53 0.84
N GLN A 58 30.43 21.73 1.81
CA GLN A 58 29.79 21.64 3.12
C GLN A 58 30.80 21.92 4.23
N GLU A 59 31.10 23.19 4.48
CA GLU A 59 31.51 23.71 5.80
C GLU A 59 31.70 25.23 5.76
N GLU A 60 30.64 26.05 5.66
CA GLU A 60 30.70 27.47 6.11
C GLU A 60 29.37 27.97 6.71
N LYS A 61 29.36 28.02 8.05
CA LYS A 61 28.86 29.08 8.95
C LYS A 61 27.60 29.87 8.56
N ALA A 62 26.50 29.59 9.26
CA ALA A 62 25.30 30.40 9.29
C ALA A 62 25.53 31.80 9.88
N THR A 63 25.22 32.84 9.11
CA THR A 63 24.81 34.16 9.64
C THR A 63 23.77 34.76 8.68
N ALA A 64 22.59 35.10 9.19
CA ALA A 64 21.50 35.80 8.49
C ALA A 64 21.62 37.33 8.74
N PRO A 65 20.90 38.27 8.06
CA PRO A 65 19.44 38.20 7.82
C PRO A 65 18.83 38.80 6.51
N ALA A 66 17.58 38.36 6.26
CA ALA A 66 16.40 39.05 5.71
C ALA A 66 16.34 39.63 4.27
N ALA A 67 15.47 39.03 3.44
CA ALA A 67 14.43 39.72 2.65
C ALA A 67 13.39 38.70 2.14
N ALA A 68 12.10 39.01 2.28
CA ALA A 68 10.97 38.13 1.98
C ALA A 68 10.52 38.22 0.51
N SER A 69 10.28 37.06 -0.11
CA SER A 69 9.51 36.87 -1.35
C SER A 69 8.70 35.56 -1.24
N PRO A 70 7.46 35.48 -1.77
CA PRO A 70 6.55 34.38 -1.45
C PRO A 70 6.76 33.12 -2.31
N ALA A 71 6.87 31.99 -1.60
CA ALA A 71 6.41 30.64 -1.93
C ALA A 71 6.80 30.00 -3.29
N SER A 72 8.01 29.47 -3.36
CA SER A 72 8.27 28.21 -4.07
C SER A 72 7.95 27.04 -3.13
N THR A 73 6.84 26.35 -3.36
CA THR A 73 6.47 25.10 -2.66
C THR A 73 7.34 23.96 -3.16
N GLN A 74 8.64 23.99 -2.87
CA GLN A 74 9.56 22.92 -3.20
C GLN A 74 10.29 22.47 -1.92
N THR A 75 10.18 21.16 -1.66
CA THR A 75 11.01 20.35 -0.76
C THR A 75 10.91 20.57 0.76
N THR A 76 9.70 20.53 1.32
CA THR A 76 9.50 20.40 2.78
C THR A 76 9.77 19.00 3.35
N LEU A 77 9.99 17.98 2.51
CA LEU A 77 10.19 16.59 2.97
C LEU A 77 11.64 16.25 3.34
N GLU A 78 12.62 17.06 2.96
CA GLU A 78 14.04 16.75 3.20
C GLU A 78 14.46 17.01 4.65
N GLN A 79 13.75 17.89 5.36
CA GLN A 79 14.07 18.29 6.73
C GLN A 79 12.77 18.52 7.51
N GLY A 80 12.65 17.89 8.69
CA GLY A 80 11.57 18.17 9.65
C GLY A 80 10.81 16.94 10.14
N ILE A 81 9.68 17.20 10.79
CA ILE A 81 8.76 16.19 11.34
C ILE A 81 7.65 15.94 10.33
N ILE A 82 7.50 14.69 9.88
CA ILE A 82 6.40 14.28 9.00
C ILE A 82 5.19 13.94 9.88
N GLN A 83 4.13 14.74 9.78
CA GLN A 83 2.84 14.41 10.37
C GLN A 83 2.02 13.58 9.39
N THR A 84 1.57 12.40 9.82
CA THR A 84 0.77 11.49 9.01
C THR A 84 -0.58 11.23 9.66
N THR A 85 -1.65 11.28 8.86
CA THR A 85 -2.97 10.82 9.26
C THR A 85 -3.08 9.31 9.02
N PRO A 86 -3.60 8.52 9.97
CA PRO A 86 -3.84 7.10 9.71
C PRO A 86 -4.80 6.91 8.54
N ILE A 87 -4.56 5.90 7.70
CA ILE A 87 -5.42 5.60 6.54
C ILE A 87 -6.57 4.64 6.87
N GLY A 88 -6.46 3.96 8.01
CA GLY A 88 -7.35 2.87 8.40
C GLY A 88 -6.88 2.21 9.69
N PHE A 89 -7.71 1.31 10.21
CA PHE A 89 -7.49 0.60 11.46
C PHE A 89 -7.55 -0.92 11.25
N ILE A 90 -6.62 -1.62 11.88
CA ILE A 90 -6.54 -3.09 11.81
C ILE A 90 -7.15 -3.69 13.08
N SER A 91 -8.06 -4.63 12.88
CA SER A 91 -8.62 -5.50 13.92
C SER A 91 -8.14 -6.93 13.71
N SER A 92 -7.73 -7.61 14.77
CA SER A 92 -7.25 -9.00 14.71
C SER A 92 -7.66 -9.77 15.97
N CYS A 93 -7.41 -11.07 15.99
CA CYS A 93 -7.60 -11.91 17.17
C CYS A 93 -6.64 -11.58 18.34
N PHE A 94 -5.68 -10.67 18.15
CA PHE A 94 -4.73 -10.24 19.18
C PHE A 94 -5.14 -8.90 19.79
N ALA A 95 -5.94 -8.93 20.85
CA ALA A 95 -6.41 -7.71 21.54
C ALA A 95 -5.32 -7.04 22.40
N VAL A 96 -4.39 -7.83 22.94
CA VAL A 96 -3.32 -7.37 23.84
C VAL A 96 -1.95 -7.81 23.33
N LYS A 97 -0.91 -7.04 23.69
CA LYS A 97 0.49 -7.34 23.33
C LYS A 97 0.92 -8.74 23.80
N ASN A 98 0.43 -9.17 24.96
CA ASN A 98 0.73 -10.51 25.47
C ASN A 98 0.08 -11.57 24.56
N GLY A 99 0.86 -12.56 24.13
CA GLY A 99 0.40 -13.56 23.16
C GLY A 99 0.38 -13.09 21.69
N THR A 100 0.58 -11.80 21.40
CA THR A 100 0.79 -11.37 20.00
C THR A 100 2.11 -11.95 19.49
N PRO A 101 2.11 -12.70 18.38
CA PRO A 101 3.30 -13.37 17.88
C PRO A 101 4.35 -12.34 17.45
N ARG A 102 5.61 -12.61 17.77
CA ARG A 102 6.74 -11.74 17.42
C ARG A 102 7.06 -11.74 15.93
N GLN A 103 6.59 -12.76 15.20
CA GLN A 103 6.71 -12.91 13.75
C GLN A 103 5.36 -13.40 13.21
N PRO A 104 4.87 -12.85 12.09
CA PRO A 104 3.55 -13.17 11.55
C PRO A 104 3.39 -14.67 11.21
N THR A 105 4.47 -15.34 10.81
CA THR A 105 4.47 -16.76 10.40
C THR A 105 4.17 -17.74 11.53
N VAL A 106 4.20 -17.32 12.79
CA VAL A 106 4.02 -18.21 13.95
C VAL A 106 2.56 -18.67 14.09
N CYS A 107 1.59 -17.83 13.70
CA CYS A 107 0.16 -18.16 13.74
C CYS A 107 -0.41 -18.12 12.32
N GLY A 108 -0.10 -19.13 11.51
CA GLY A 108 -0.49 -19.19 10.09
C GLY A 108 -1.97 -18.97 9.76
N PRO A 109 -2.95 -19.49 10.52
CA PRO A 109 -4.36 -19.32 10.20
C PRO A 109 -4.98 -18.03 10.77
N SER A 110 -4.23 -17.20 11.49
CA SER A 110 -4.81 -15.98 12.07
C SER A 110 -5.23 -15.00 10.97
N ARG A 111 -6.48 -14.57 11.01
CA ARG A 111 -7.03 -13.55 10.11
C ARG A 111 -7.12 -12.20 10.83
N ALA A 112 -7.07 -11.14 10.04
CA ALA A 112 -7.23 -9.76 10.48
C ALA A 112 -8.00 -8.97 9.42
N GLU A 113 -8.68 -7.93 9.86
CA GLU A 113 -9.47 -7.03 9.02
C GLU A 113 -8.84 -5.63 9.05
N LEU A 114 -8.57 -5.05 7.87
CA LEU A 114 -8.13 -3.67 7.73
C LEU A 114 -9.30 -2.83 7.22
N ARG A 115 -9.83 -1.95 8.06
CA ARG A 115 -10.89 -0.99 7.67
C ARG A 115 -10.26 0.34 7.30
N LEU A 116 -10.42 0.75 6.05
CA LEU A 116 -9.99 2.06 5.58
C LEU A 116 -10.98 3.15 6.02
N GLN A 117 -10.48 4.33 6.34
CA GLN A 117 -11.37 5.45 6.67
C GLN A 117 -11.97 6.04 5.39
N GLN A 118 -13.29 6.24 5.39
CA GLN A 118 -14.01 6.73 4.21
C GLN A 118 -13.78 8.22 3.94
N ASN A 119 -13.31 8.99 4.93
CA ASN A 119 -13.15 10.43 4.84
C ASN A 119 -11.82 10.89 4.22
N ILE A 120 -10.92 9.97 3.84
CA ILE A 120 -9.60 10.30 3.29
C ILE A 120 -9.70 10.64 1.80
N PHE A 121 -10.59 9.94 1.09
CA PHE A 121 -10.81 10.11 -0.33
C PHE A 121 -12.29 10.36 -0.59
N ASN A 122 -12.60 11.20 -1.59
CA ASN A 122 -13.98 11.39 -2.01
C ASN A 122 -14.62 10.06 -2.47
N ASN A 123 -13.83 9.18 -3.09
CA ASN A 123 -14.24 7.85 -3.55
C ASN A 123 -13.26 6.79 -3.03
N PRO A 124 -13.40 6.30 -1.79
CA PRO A 124 -12.45 5.36 -1.19
C PRO A 124 -12.36 4.03 -1.95
N GLN A 125 -13.43 3.63 -2.63
CA GLN A 125 -13.47 2.41 -3.45
C GLN A 125 -12.46 2.45 -4.61
N HIS A 126 -12.21 3.63 -5.20
CA HIS A 126 -11.27 3.77 -6.30
C HIS A 126 -9.83 3.47 -5.89
N ALA A 127 -9.47 3.74 -4.64
CA ALA A 127 -8.14 3.44 -4.10
C ALA A 127 -7.86 1.92 -3.98
N LEU A 128 -8.91 1.09 -4.02
CA LEU A 128 -8.82 -0.37 -3.92
C LEU A 128 -8.86 -1.06 -5.29
N LEU A 129 -9.12 -0.31 -6.38
CA LEU A 129 -9.19 -0.88 -7.72
C LEU A 129 -7.86 -1.53 -8.12
N GLY A 130 -7.94 -2.76 -8.63
CA GLY A 130 -6.77 -3.54 -9.03
C GLY A 130 -6.06 -4.26 -7.89
N LEU A 131 -6.35 -3.95 -6.61
CA LEU A 131 -5.70 -4.62 -5.47
C LEU A 131 -5.98 -6.13 -5.44
N GLN A 132 -7.14 -6.56 -5.94
CA GLN A 132 -7.54 -7.96 -6.10
C GLN A 132 -6.63 -8.79 -7.02
N GLN A 133 -5.81 -8.14 -7.86
CA GLN A 133 -4.87 -8.83 -8.75
C GLN A 133 -3.63 -9.35 -8.00
N PHE A 134 -3.44 -8.94 -6.74
CA PHE A 134 -2.29 -9.33 -5.93
C PHE A 134 -2.68 -10.35 -4.86
N SER A 135 -1.86 -11.38 -4.67
CA SER A 135 -2.06 -12.37 -3.60
C SER A 135 -1.57 -11.88 -2.23
N TYR A 136 -0.68 -10.89 -2.21
CA TYR A 136 -0.06 -10.36 -1.00
C TYR A 136 0.03 -8.84 -1.04
N VAL A 137 -0.08 -8.22 0.12
CA VAL A 137 0.00 -6.77 0.31
C VAL A 137 1.01 -6.42 1.40
N TRP A 138 1.73 -5.32 1.19
CA TRP A 138 2.56 -4.72 2.22
C TRP A 138 1.71 -3.78 3.06
N ILE A 139 1.77 -3.95 4.38
CA ILE A 139 1.07 -3.11 5.33
C ILE A 139 2.11 -2.40 6.19
N ILE A 140 2.10 -1.08 6.12
CA ILE A 140 2.84 -0.21 7.02
C ILE A 140 1.87 0.24 8.10
N PHE A 141 2.22 0.03 9.36
CA PHE A 141 1.36 0.36 10.50
C PHE A 141 2.15 1.03 11.62
N LEU A 142 1.46 1.77 12.47
CA LEU A 142 2.06 2.45 13.61
C LEU A 142 1.88 1.61 14.89
N PHE A 143 2.95 1.41 15.66
CA PHE A 143 2.87 0.86 17.02
C PHE A 143 2.30 1.90 17.99
N HIS A 144 0.99 2.15 17.90
CA HIS A 144 0.27 3.18 18.67
C HIS A 144 0.43 3.07 20.21
N LYS A 145 0.70 1.88 20.76
CA LYS A 145 0.96 1.68 22.19
C LYS A 145 2.43 1.86 22.60
N ASN A 146 3.34 2.10 21.66
CA ASN A 146 4.76 2.34 21.94
C ASN A 146 5.03 3.83 22.16
N GLY A 147 4.18 4.49 22.96
CA GLY A 147 4.21 5.93 23.22
C GLY A 147 5.61 6.48 23.50
N GLN A 148 5.80 7.79 23.28
CA GLN A 148 7.06 8.55 23.22
C GLN A 148 7.99 8.41 24.44
N LEU A 149 8.42 7.19 24.70
CA LEU A 149 9.31 6.79 25.77
C LEU A 149 10.70 6.76 25.15
N SER A 150 11.55 7.68 25.59
CA SER A 150 13.01 7.73 25.38
C SER A 150 13.55 6.59 24.51
N CYS A 151 13.67 6.83 23.19
CA CYS A 151 14.14 5.79 22.29
C CYS A 151 15.59 5.44 22.63
N LYS A 152 15.81 4.25 23.18
CA LYS A 152 17.14 3.77 23.51
C LYS A 152 17.86 3.34 22.23
N ALA A 153 19.11 3.79 22.07
CA ALA A 153 19.95 3.40 20.93
C ALA A 153 20.22 1.88 20.88
N LYS A 154 20.20 1.21 22.04
CA LYS A 154 20.39 -0.24 22.17
C LYS A 154 19.16 -0.92 22.77
N VAL A 155 18.85 -2.11 22.27
CA VAL A 155 17.75 -2.97 22.72
C VAL A 155 18.28 -4.37 23.05
N LYS A 156 17.48 -5.17 23.78
CA LYS A 156 17.81 -6.55 24.17
C LYS A 156 16.82 -7.52 23.49
N PRO A 157 17.10 -8.00 22.26
CA PRO A 157 16.21 -8.92 21.56
C PRO A 157 16.09 -10.26 22.30
N PRO A 158 14.90 -10.90 22.28
CA PRO A 158 14.68 -12.17 23.00
C PRO A 158 15.57 -13.32 22.53
N ARG A 159 15.95 -13.32 21.23
CA ARG A 159 16.71 -14.41 20.60
C ARG A 159 18.22 -14.32 20.81
N LEU A 160 18.72 -13.24 21.43
CA LEU A 160 20.15 -12.99 21.58
C LEU A 160 20.69 -13.27 22.99
N ASN A 161 20.03 -14.16 23.75
CA ASN A 161 20.48 -14.61 25.09
C ASN A 161 20.93 -13.47 26.03
N GLY A 162 20.30 -12.31 25.87
CA GLY A 162 20.55 -11.14 26.69
C GLY A 162 21.58 -10.13 26.19
N GLN A 163 22.18 -10.33 25.02
CA GLN A 163 23.04 -9.33 24.39
C GLN A 163 22.27 -8.07 24.00
N ARG A 164 22.95 -6.92 24.11
CA ARG A 164 22.43 -5.61 23.69
C ARG A 164 22.97 -5.25 22.31
N VAL A 165 22.07 -4.99 21.37
CA VAL A 165 22.40 -4.60 19.99
C VAL A 165 21.73 -3.29 19.62
N GLY A 166 22.23 -2.62 18.58
CA GLY A 166 21.65 -1.38 18.08
C GLY A 166 20.19 -1.55 17.65
N VAL A 167 19.34 -0.55 17.89
CA VAL A 167 17.92 -0.64 17.58
C VAL A 167 17.66 -0.94 16.09
N TYR A 168 18.44 -0.33 15.20
CA TYR A 168 18.30 -0.48 13.74
C TYR A 168 18.75 -1.83 13.19
N SER A 169 19.55 -2.61 13.92
CA SER A 169 19.89 -3.99 13.54
C SER A 169 18.80 -5.00 13.92
N THR A 170 17.67 -4.54 14.46
CA THR A 170 16.59 -5.41 14.97
C THR A 170 15.26 -5.08 14.33
N ARG A 171 14.24 -5.89 14.66
CA ARG A 171 12.81 -5.64 14.42
C ARG A 171 12.07 -5.11 15.67
N SER A 172 12.79 -4.49 16.62
CA SER A 172 12.18 -3.88 17.81
C SER A 172 11.08 -2.87 17.44
N PRO A 173 9.95 -2.83 18.14
CA PRO A 173 8.92 -1.82 17.90
C PRO A 173 9.25 -0.50 18.63
N HIS A 174 10.22 -0.48 19.56
CA HIS A 174 10.70 0.72 20.24
C HIS A 174 11.78 1.41 19.40
N ARG A 175 11.39 2.40 18.60
CA ARG A 175 12.24 3.16 17.66
C ARG A 175 11.81 4.63 17.64
N PRO A 176 12.60 5.55 17.05
CA PRO A 176 12.19 6.95 16.90
C PRO A 176 10.89 7.07 16.11
N ASN A 177 10.80 6.37 14.97
CA ASN A 177 9.59 6.22 14.19
C ASN A 177 9.05 4.81 14.40
N ALA A 178 7.97 4.70 15.16
CA ALA A 178 7.38 3.43 15.58
C ALA A 178 6.56 2.77 14.45
N LEU A 179 7.15 2.66 13.26
CA LEU A 179 6.55 2.04 12.09
C LEU A 179 6.89 0.54 12.05
N GLY A 180 5.86 -0.27 11.85
CA GLY A 180 5.94 -1.69 11.56
C GLY A 180 5.67 -1.94 10.08
N LEU A 181 6.25 -3.02 9.57
CA LEU A 181 6.02 -3.52 8.22
C LEU A 181 5.64 -4.99 8.31
N THR A 182 4.57 -5.39 7.62
CA THR A 182 4.19 -6.79 7.50
C THR A 182 3.76 -7.11 6.07
N LEU A 183 4.13 -8.31 5.61
CA LEU A 183 3.58 -8.91 4.39
C LEU A 183 2.37 -9.73 4.80
N ALA A 184 1.20 -9.42 4.26
CA ALA A 184 -0.04 -10.14 4.55
C ALA A 184 -0.58 -10.76 3.26
N LYS A 185 -1.16 -11.97 3.37
CA LYS A 185 -1.91 -12.57 2.28
C LYS A 185 -3.24 -11.83 2.16
N LEU A 186 -3.59 -11.37 0.96
CA LEU A 186 -4.89 -10.80 0.69
C LEU A 186 -5.90 -11.93 0.54
N ASP A 187 -6.92 -11.93 1.40
CA ASP A 187 -7.95 -12.98 1.40
C ASP A 187 -9.18 -12.55 0.60
N LYS A 188 -9.74 -11.38 0.96
CA LYS A 188 -10.90 -10.79 0.31
C LYS A 188 -10.86 -9.28 0.47
N ILE A 189 -11.44 -8.57 -0.50
CA ILE A 189 -11.77 -7.15 -0.40
C ILE A 189 -13.29 -7.05 -0.29
N GLU A 190 -13.77 -6.38 0.75
CA GLU A 190 -15.21 -6.11 0.95
C GLU A 190 -15.44 -4.60 0.80
N SER A 191 -16.37 -4.22 -0.08
CA SER A 191 -16.95 -2.89 -0.03
C SER A 191 -18.03 -2.91 1.04
N ASP A 192 -17.94 -1.98 1.99
CA ASP A 192 -19.02 -1.75 2.95
C ASP A 192 -20.13 -0.96 2.24
N ASP A 193 -20.72 -1.55 1.19
CA ASP A 193 -21.94 -1.08 0.55
C ASP A 193 -23.16 -1.54 1.37
N ARG A 194 -23.02 -1.66 2.68
CA ARG A 194 -24.19 -1.83 3.53
C ARG A 194 -24.90 -0.47 3.53
N PRO A 195 -26.11 -0.37 2.97
CA PRO A 195 -26.90 0.84 3.14
C PRO A 195 -27.14 1.00 4.64
N GLY A 196 -26.39 1.92 5.24
CA GLY A 196 -26.59 2.31 6.62
C GLY A 196 -27.87 3.12 6.72
N PHE A 197 -28.61 2.91 7.79
CA PHE A 197 -29.58 3.87 8.26
C PHE A 197 -28.86 5.20 8.53
N GLN A 198 -29.38 6.32 8.00
CA GLN A 198 -28.76 7.63 8.16
C GLN A 198 -28.99 8.18 9.57
N PHE A 199 -30.14 7.89 10.17
CA PHE A 199 -30.58 8.39 11.46
C PHE A 199 -30.63 7.31 12.54
N LEU A 200 -30.88 6.05 12.18
CA LEU A 200 -30.91 4.94 13.14
C LEU A 200 -29.50 4.43 13.42
N ARG A 201 -29.14 4.28 14.70
CA ARG A 201 -27.77 4.01 15.15
C ARG A 201 -27.44 2.53 15.23
N SER A 202 -28.45 1.67 15.22
CA SER A 202 -28.30 0.21 15.33
C SER A 202 -29.42 -0.56 14.63
N THR A 203 -29.18 -1.83 14.36
CA THR A 203 -30.19 -2.77 13.81
C THR A 203 -31.36 -2.97 14.77
N ASP A 204 -31.10 -2.95 16.07
CA ASP A 204 -32.13 -3.13 17.11
C ASP A 204 -33.05 -1.92 17.19
N GLU A 205 -32.49 -0.71 17.05
CA GLU A 205 -33.25 0.53 16.96
C GLU A 205 -34.14 0.56 15.71
N ALA A 206 -33.59 0.16 14.56
CA ALA A 206 -34.35 0.04 13.32
C ALA A 206 -35.49 -0.98 13.43
N ALA A 207 -35.21 -2.17 13.98
CA ALA A 207 -36.23 -3.20 14.20
C ALA A 207 -37.31 -2.74 15.20
N SER A 208 -36.95 -1.95 16.20
CA SER A 208 -37.90 -1.39 17.17
C SER A 208 -38.78 -0.30 16.55
N ALA A 209 -38.21 0.55 15.70
CA ALA A 209 -38.96 1.56 14.95
C ALA A 209 -39.96 0.93 13.97
N ILE A 210 -39.53 -0.09 13.21
CA ILE A 210 -40.42 -0.84 12.31
C ILE A 210 -41.56 -1.49 13.10
N ARG A 211 -41.26 -2.16 14.21
CA ARG A 211 -42.28 -2.75 15.09
C ARG A 211 -43.26 -1.71 15.64
N GLY A 212 -42.78 -0.54 16.06
CA GLY A 212 -43.62 0.56 16.54
C GLY A 212 -44.60 1.06 15.47
N ILE A 213 -44.10 1.27 14.24
CA ILE A 213 -44.94 1.70 13.11
C ILE A 213 -46.01 0.65 12.81
N LEU A 214 -45.64 -0.63 12.71
CA LEU A 214 -46.58 -1.70 12.39
C LEU A 214 -47.63 -1.91 13.48
N SER A 215 -47.25 -1.75 14.76
CA SER A 215 -48.18 -1.87 15.90
C SER A 215 -49.24 -0.78 15.92
N ALA A 216 -48.91 0.43 15.43
CA ALA A 216 -49.87 1.53 15.31
C ALA A 216 -50.81 1.40 14.09
N ASP A 217 -50.55 0.43 13.21
CA ASP A 217 -51.13 0.28 11.87
C ASP A 217 -51.07 1.61 11.06
N PRO A 218 -50.04 1.80 10.20
CA PRO A 218 -49.87 3.04 9.43
C PRO A 218 -50.93 3.19 8.31
N ARG A 219 -51.78 2.19 8.06
CA ARG A 219 -52.79 2.26 6.99
C ARG A 219 -53.94 3.16 7.40
N SER A 220 -54.45 3.96 6.46
CA SER A 220 -55.65 4.77 6.68
C SER A 220 -56.89 3.90 6.91
N VAL A 221 -57.86 4.41 7.67
CA VAL A 221 -59.15 3.73 7.94
C VAL A 221 -59.85 3.30 6.65
N TYR A 222 -59.77 4.14 5.60
CA TYR A 222 -60.25 3.80 4.27
C TYR A 222 -59.58 2.54 3.72
N ARG A 223 -58.25 2.45 3.76
CA ARG A 223 -57.52 1.30 3.23
C ARG A 223 -57.81 0.03 4.01
N ARG A 224 -57.99 0.11 5.33
CA ARG A 224 -58.36 -1.04 6.17
C ARG A 224 -59.75 -1.61 5.84
N THR A 225 -60.68 -0.76 5.45
CA THR A 225 -62.10 -1.12 5.28
C THR A 225 -62.51 -1.37 3.83
N ARG A 226 -61.89 -0.68 2.87
CA ARG A 226 -62.33 -0.62 1.46
C ARG A 226 -61.35 -1.27 0.48
N CYS A 227 -60.09 -1.47 0.85
CA CYS A 227 -59.10 -2.06 -0.04
C CYS A 227 -58.93 -3.57 0.24
N LYS A 228 -58.92 -4.38 -0.83
CA LYS A 228 -58.64 -5.83 -0.74
C LYS A 228 -57.15 -6.15 -0.63
N ASP A 229 -56.29 -5.21 -1.04
CA ASP A 229 -54.84 -5.37 -1.00
C ASP A 229 -54.34 -5.25 0.44
N ARG A 230 -53.65 -6.29 0.91
CA ARG A 230 -53.09 -6.34 2.26
C ARG A 230 -51.58 -6.06 2.29
N LEU A 231 -50.95 -5.84 1.13
CA LEU A 231 -49.60 -5.31 1.06
C LEU A 231 -49.60 -3.81 1.39
N PHE A 232 -48.58 -3.39 2.14
CA PHE A 232 -48.33 -2.01 2.47
C PHE A 232 -46.83 -1.72 2.36
N PHE A 233 -46.51 -0.52 1.93
CA PHE A 233 -45.14 -0.07 1.73
C PHE A 233 -44.96 1.24 2.48
N PHE A 234 -43.86 1.37 3.20
CA PHE A 234 -43.46 2.63 3.79
C PHE A 234 -41.94 2.74 3.81
N THR A 235 -41.46 3.97 3.80
CA THR A 235 -40.04 4.27 3.90
C THR A 235 -39.72 4.66 5.33
N LEU A 236 -38.67 4.05 5.89
CA LEU A 236 -38.09 4.39 7.18
C LEU A 236 -36.61 4.70 6.94
N ASP A 237 -36.23 5.96 7.20
CA ASP A 237 -34.86 6.41 7.03
C ASP A 237 -34.35 6.17 5.59
N THR A 238 -33.37 5.31 5.38
CA THR A 238 -32.83 4.95 4.06
C THR A 238 -33.35 3.60 3.54
N ALA A 239 -34.41 3.03 4.13
CA ALA A 239 -34.96 1.73 3.74
C ALA A 239 -36.46 1.77 3.41
N ASP A 240 -36.83 1.13 2.29
CA ASP A 240 -38.19 0.78 1.93
C ASP A 240 -38.59 -0.56 2.56
N VAL A 241 -39.65 -0.54 3.36
CA VAL A 241 -40.20 -1.69 4.06
C VAL A 241 -41.49 -2.11 3.37
N THR A 242 -41.53 -3.37 2.93
CA THR A 242 -42.73 -4.03 2.42
C THR A 242 -43.29 -4.94 3.50
N CYS A 243 -44.55 -4.72 3.88
CA CYS A 243 -45.22 -5.52 4.89
C CYS A 243 -46.60 -6.00 4.43
N TRP A 244 -47.04 -7.09 5.03
CA TRP A 244 -48.35 -7.71 4.84
C TRP A 244 -49.14 -7.63 6.14
N PHE A 245 -50.39 -7.19 6.06
CA PHE A 245 -51.29 -7.14 7.20
C PHE A 245 -52.32 -8.26 7.16
N GLY A 246 -52.29 -9.17 8.14
CA GLY A 246 -53.33 -10.15 8.41
C GLY A 246 -54.51 -9.57 9.19
N GLU A 247 -55.35 -10.45 9.74
CA GLU A 247 -56.46 -10.04 10.63
C GLU A 247 -55.92 -9.53 11.97
N ASP A 248 -54.93 -10.22 12.55
CA ASP A 248 -54.32 -9.86 13.85
C ASP A 248 -52.78 -9.82 13.82
N PHE A 249 -52.17 -9.73 12.64
CA PHE A 249 -50.72 -9.67 12.53
C PHE A 249 -50.24 -8.74 11.43
N ALA A 250 -49.00 -8.28 11.57
CA ALA A 250 -48.25 -7.59 10.53
C ALA A 250 -46.91 -8.30 10.34
N GLU A 251 -46.62 -8.70 9.11
CA GLU A 251 -45.40 -9.39 8.76
C GLU A 251 -44.56 -8.52 7.81
N VAL A 252 -43.27 -8.40 8.08
CA VAL A 252 -42.34 -7.72 7.17
C VAL A 252 -41.85 -8.73 6.16
N LEU A 253 -42.21 -8.52 4.89
CA LEU A 253 -41.81 -9.40 3.79
C LEU A 253 -40.44 -9.04 3.23
N GLN A 254 -40.13 -7.75 3.15
CA GLN A 254 -38.89 -7.28 2.55
C GLN A 254 -38.46 -5.93 3.11
N VAL A 255 -37.16 -5.77 3.34
CA VAL A 255 -36.53 -4.48 3.63
C VAL A 255 -35.47 -4.25 2.56
N ARG A 256 -35.61 -3.16 1.79
CA ARG A 256 -34.67 -2.79 0.73
C ARG A 256 -34.14 -1.38 0.99
N PRO A 257 -32.89 -1.06 0.63
CA PRO A 257 -32.46 0.32 0.61
C PRO A 257 -33.29 1.13 -0.39
N VAL A 258 -33.63 2.36 -0.02
CA VAL A 258 -34.20 3.34 -0.94
C VAL A 258 -33.19 3.52 -2.07
N GLN A 259 -33.60 3.23 -3.31
CA GLN A 259 -32.79 3.54 -4.47
C GLN A 259 -32.74 5.07 -4.59
N SER A 260 -31.70 5.68 -4.03
CA SER A 260 -31.35 7.05 -4.37
C SER A 260 -31.08 7.04 -5.87
N HIS A 261 -32.04 7.52 -6.67
CA HIS A 261 -31.76 7.96 -8.03
C HIS A 261 -30.50 8.81 -7.93
N MET A 262 -29.42 8.35 -8.56
CA MET A 262 -28.19 9.12 -8.74
C MET A 262 -28.63 10.50 -9.22
N LYS A 263 -28.55 11.50 -8.34
CA LYS A 263 -28.67 12.89 -8.76
C LYS A 263 -27.45 13.15 -9.62
N SER A 264 -27.61 12.93 -10.93
CA SER A 264 -26.77 13.49 -11.96
C SER A 264 -26.84 15.00 -11.80
N TYR A 265 -25.80 15.59 -11.22
CA TYR A 265 -25.45 16.98 -11.39
C TYR A 265 -24.10 17.04 -12.09
#